data_AF-X1HHV8-F1
#
_entry.id   AF-X1HHV8-F1
#
_cell.length_a   1.000
_cell.length_b   1.000
_cell.length_c   1.000
_cell.angle_alpha   90.00
_cell.angle_beta   90.00
_cell.angle_gamma   90.00
#
_symmetry.space_group_name_H-M   'P 1'
#
loop_
_entity.id
_entity.type
_entity.pdbx_description
1 polymer ?
#
loop_
_entity_poly.entity_id
_entity_poly.type
_entity_poly.pdbx_seq_one_letter_code
_entity_poly.pdbx_strand_id
1 'polypeptide(L)'
;DRLRNMFAEDRTAEYSVVGAFAFHFRRMFNAKVLLEKGVRPDEIANRLRIWGNKDSFFAQLRKMTLKQIGENLQQLAATDYAIKTGRTKAEVAIEQLVLKLAAG
;
A
#
# COMPACT_ATOMS: atom_id res chain seq x y z
N ASP A 1 8.30 -8.59 -15.28
CA ASP A 1 7.83 -9.95 -15.63
C ASP A 1 7.09 -10.69 -14.50
N ARG A 2 7.59 -10.74 -13.26
CA ARG A 2 6.92 -11.49 -12.17
C ARG A 2 5.47 -11.06 -11.86
N LEU A 3 5.16 -9.76 -11.86
CA LEU A 3 3.79 -9.26 -11.63
C LEU A 3 2.86 -9.61 -12.79
N ARG A 4 3.32 -9.47 -14.04
CA ARG A 4 2.53 -9.85 -15.23
C ARG A 4 2.19 -11.33 -15.26
N ASN A 5 3.15 -12.20 -14.91
CA ASN A 5 2.90 -13.64 -14.85
C ASN A 5 1.86 -14.00 -13.78
N MET A 6 1.92 -13.36 -12.61
CA MET A 6 0.94 -13.54 -11.54
C MET A 6 -0.49 -13.12 -11.95
N PHE A 7 -0.65 -12.04 -12.72
CA PHE A 7 -1.96 -11.60 -13.21
C PHE A 7 -2.47 -12.44 -14.39
N ALA A 8 -1.56 -12.93 -15.25
CA ALA A 8 -1.91 -13.80 -16.38
C ALA A 8 -2.41 -15.18 -15.93
N GLU A 9 -1.92 -15.69 -14.79
CA GLU A 9 -2.29 -17.00 -14.25
C GLU A 9 -3.60 -16.96 -13.43
N ASP A 10 -3.97 -15.81 -12.84
CA ASP A 10 -5.16 -15.71 -11.97
C ASP A 10 -5.83 -14.32 -12.03
N ARG A 11 -7.01 -14.25 -12.67
CA ARG A 11 -7.85 -13.03 -12.72
C ARG A 11 -8.32 -12.55 -11.34
N THR A 12 -8.37 -13.43 -10.33
CA THR A 12 -8.70 -13.03 -8.95
C THR A 12 -7.51 -12.38 -8.25
N ALA A 13 -6.29 -12.60 -8.74
CA ALA A 13 -5.09 -11.91 -8.25
C ALA A 13 -5.14 -10.40 -8.51
N GLU A 14 -5.78 -9.96 -9.60
CA GLU A 14 -5.99 -8.54 -9.93
C GLU A 14 -6.61 -7.75 -8.78
N TYR A 15 -7.76 -8.23 -8.28
CA TYR A 15 -8.49 -7.61 -7.18
C TYR A 15 -7.77 -7.81 -5.84
N SER A 16 -7.16 -8.98 -5.65
CA SER A 16 -6.47 -9.33 -4.41
C SER A 16 -5.22 -8.46 -4.19
N VAL A 17 -4.51 -8.09 -5.25
CA VAL A 17 -3.28 -7.28 -5.15
C VAL A 17 -3.61 -5.83 -4.81
N VAL A 18 -4.60 -5.21 -5.47
CA VAL A 18 -5.04 -3.85 -5.12
C VAL A 18 -5.53 -3.80 -3.67
N GLY A 19 -6.31 -4.80 -3.26
CA GLY A 19 -6.76 -4.96 -1.87
C GLY A 19 -5.60 -5.08 -0.88
N ALA A 20 -4.58 -5.88 -1.21
CA ALA A 20 -3.39 -6.07 -0.37
C ALA A 20 -2.59 -4.78 -0.22
N PHE A 21 -2.39 -4.02 -1.31
CA PHE A 21 -1.75 -2.70 -1.23
C PHE A 21 -2.59 -1.73 -0.40
N ALA A 22 -3.90 -1.66 -0.61
CA ALA A 22 -4.77 -0.77 0.16
C ALA A 22 -4.74 -1.09 1.66
N PHE A 23 -4.74 -2.37 2.02
CA PHE A 23 -4.56 -2.81 3.40
C PHE A 23 -3.22 -2.35 3.99
N HIS A 24 -2.12 -2.52 3.25
CA HIS A 24 -0.80 -2.09 3.68
C HIS A 24 -0.73 -0.58 3.89
N PHE A 25 -1.22 0.23 2.94
CA PHE A 25 -1.23 1.69 3.06
C PHE A 25 -2.13 2.20 4.20
N ARG A 26 -3.28 1.56 4.46
CA ARG A 26 -4.13 1.90 5.63
C ARG A 26 -3.38 1.66 6.94
N ARG A 27 -2.63 0.56 7.01
CA ARG A 27 -1.79 0.24 8.17
C ARG A 27 -0.67 1.27 8.33
N MET A 28 0.00 1.66 7.25
CA MET A 28 0.99 2.74 7.27
C MET A 28 0.39 4.08 7.71
N PHE A 29 -0.78 4.45 7.20
CA PHE A 29 -1.45 5.69 7.55
C PHE A 29 -1.73 5.76 9.06
N ASN A 30 -2.34 4.70 9.61
CA ASN A 30 -2.61 4.62 11.04
C ASN A 30 -1.32 4.65 11.88
N ALA A 31 -0.27 3.96 11.42
CA ALA A 31 1.03 4.00 12.09
C ALA A 31 1.64 5.41 12.07
N LYS A 32 1.55 6.12 10.95
CA LYS A 32 2.09 7.49 10.80
C LYS A 32 1.36 8.46 11.71
N VAL A 33 0.03 8.39 11.79
CA VAL A 33 -0.78 9.21 12.70
C VAL A 33 -0.35 9.00 14.15
N LEU A 34 -0.16 7.75 14.58
CA LEU A 34 0.27 7.45 15.95
C LEU A 34 1.70 7.93 16.21
N LEU A 35 2.59 7.77 15.24
CA LEU A 35 3.98 8.22 15.34
C LEU A 35 4.07 9.75 15.45
N GLU A 36 3.30 10.48 14.66
CA GLU A 36 3.23 11.96 14.71
C GLU A 36 2.61 12.46 16.03
N LYS A 37 1.78 11.64 16.69
CA LYS A 37 1.28 11.89 18.05
C LYS A 37 2.28 11.52 19.15
N GLY A 38 3.50 11.08 18.81
CA GLY A 38 4.56 10.73 19.77
C GLY A 38 4.42 9.34 20.39
N VAL A 39 3.53 8.48 19.87
CA VAL A 39 3.42 7.10 20.36
C VAL A 39 4.68 6.31 19.98
N ARG A 40 5.20 5.49 20.92
CA ARG A 40 6.44 4.74 20.70
C ARG A 40 6.26 3.66 19.61
N PRO A 41 7.27 3.43 18.73
CA PRO A 41 7.19 2.42 17.67
C PRO A 41 6.79 1.01 18.14
N ASP A 42 7.28 0.55 19.29
CA ASP A 42 6.92 -0.76 19.85
C ASP A 42 5.44 -0.88 20.20
N GLU A 43 4.88 0.20 20.75
CA GLU A 43 3.47 0.28 21.09
C GLU A 43 2.60 0.31 19.84
N ILE A 44 3.01 1.08 18.82
CA ILE A 44 2.34 1.10 17.52
C ILE A 44 2.37 -0.29 16.88
N ALA A 45 3.52 -0.98 16.92
CA ALA A 45 3.66 -2.32 16.37
C ALA A 45 2.71 -3.31 17.04
N ASN A 46 2.58 -3.26 18.37
CA ASN A 46 1.64 -4.10 19.11
C ASN A 46 0.17 -3.76 18.76
N ARG A 47 -0.20 -2.48 18.78
CA ARG A 47 -1.57 -2.03 18.46
C ARG A 47 -2.00 -2.42 17.04
N LEU A 48 -1.08 -2.35 16.07
CA LEU A 48 -1.34 -2.66 14.66
C LEU A 48 -0.99 -4.09 14.26
N ARG A 49 -0.58 -4.94 15.22
CA ARG A 49 -0.18 -6.34 15.00
C ARG A 49 0.90 -6.49 13.93
N ILE A 50 1.94 -5.65 14.01
CA ILE A 50 3.12 -5.68 13.13
C ILE A 50 4.19 -6.53 13.80
N TRP A 51 4.26 -7.80 13.44
CA TRP A 51 5.14 -8.78 14.10
C TRP A 51 6.49 -8.97 13.37
N GLY A 52 6.50 -8.91 12.04
CA GLY A 52 7.69 -9.08 11.21
C GLY A 52 8.18 -7.77 10.60
N ASN A 53 9.50 -7.68 10.33
CA ASN A 53 10.15 -6.56 9.64
C ASN A 53 9.84 -5.17 10.24
N LYS A 54 9.67 -5.08 11.57
CA LYS A 54 9.30 -3.83 12.26
C LYS A 54 10.24 -2.68 11.90
N ASP A 55 11.54 -2.92 11.94
CA ASP A 55 12.54 -1.89 11.64
C ASP A 55 12.43 -1.37 10.22
N SER A 56 12.28 -2.27 9.24
CA SER A 56 12.06 -1.89 7.84
C SER A 56 10.76 -1.11 7.65
N PHE A 57 9.67 -1.56 8.30
CA PHE A 57 8.38 -0.87 8.27
C PHE A 57 8.50 0.56 8.80
N PHE A 58 9.10 0.76 9.98
CA PHE A 58 9.26 2.10 10.55
C PHE A 58 10.30 2.94 9.79
N ALA A 59 11.33 2.33 9.21
CA ALA A 59 12.27 3.02 8.34
C ALA A 59 11.58 3.59 7.09
N GLN A 60 10.71 2.80 6.44
CA GLN A 60 9.88 3.24 5.33
C GLN A 60 8.89 4.33 5.76
N LEU A 61 8.24 4.15 6.91
CA LEU A 61 7.27 5.10 7.46
C LEU A 61 7.87 6.48 7.75
N ARG A 62 9.16 6.56 8.10
CA ARG A 62 9.87 7.83 8.32
C ARG A 62 10.14 8.59 7.03
N LYS A 63 10.27 7.90 5.89
CA LYS A 63 10.52 8.52 4.57
C LYS A 63 9.27 9.13 3.93
N MET A 64 8.08 8.75 4.41
CA MET A 64 6.81 9.20 3.85
C MET A 64 6.07 10.14 4.81
N THR A 65 5.49 11.19 4.26
CA THR A 65 4.56 12.08 4.96
C THR A 65 3.16 11.47 5.02
N LEU A 66 2.34 11.89 5.99
CA LEU A 66 0.95 11.47 6.08
C LEU A 66 0.17 11.79 4.79
N LYS A 67 0.45 12.95 4.17
CA LYS A 67 -0.12 13.38 2.89
C LYS A 67 0.20 12.39 1.76
N GLN A 68 1.46 12.02 1.60
CA GLN A 68 1.87 11.05 0.55
C GLN A 68 1.20 9.68 0.75
N ILE A 69 1.07 9.21 1.99
CA ILE A 69 0.36 7.95 2.28
C ILE A 69 -1.13 8.09 1.91
N GLY A 70 -1.75 9.22 2.22
CA GLY A 70 -3.14 9.52 1.85
C GLY A 70 -3.36 9.61 0.34
N GLU A 71 -2.47 10.26 -0.41
CA GLU A 71 -2.51 10.34 -1.87
C GLU A 71 -2.41 8.94 -2.51
N ASN A 72 -1.59 8.05 -1.95
CA ASN A 72 -1.50 6.66 -2.41
C ASN A 72 -2.79 5.88 -2.14
N LEU A 73 -3.45 6.11 -0.99
CA LEU A 73 -4.76 5.51 -0.70
C LEU A 73 -5.85 5.99 -1.67
N GLN A 74 -5.87 7.28 -1.98
CA GLN A 74 -6.82 7.84 -2.95
C GLN A 74 -6.59 7.25 -4.35
N GLN A 75 -5.32 7.13 -4.77
CA GLN A 75 -4.97 6.51 -6.04
C GLN A 75 -5.40 5.05 -6.09
N LEU A 76 -5.17 4.27 -5.02
CA LEU A 76 -5.60 2.88 -4.94
C LEU A 76 -7.12 2.74 -5.01
N ALA A 77 -7.87 3.64 -4.38
CA ALA A 77 -9.34 3.65 -4.47
C ALA A 77 -9.82 3.97 -5.89
N ALA A 78 -9.21 4.94 -6.57
CA ALA A 78 -9.51 5.26 -7.95
C ALA A 78 -9.19 4.09 -8.90
N THR A 79 -8.06 3.41 -8.67
CA THR A 79 -7.67 2.20 -9.39
C THR A 79 -8.67 1.06 -9.16
N ASP A 80 -9.05 0.76 -7.92
CA ASP A 80 -10.04 -0.28 -7.59
C ASP A 80 -11.37 -0.01 -8.31
N TYR A 81 -11.84 1.24 -8.30
CA TYR A 81 -13.03 1.65 -9.02
C TYR A 81 -12.89 1.48 -10.54
N ALA A 82 -11.76 1.89 -11.12
CA ALA A 82 -11.51 1.77 -12.54
C ALA A 82 -11.44 0.30 -13.00
N ILE A 83 -10.86 -0.60 -12.19
CA ILE A 83 -10.82 -2.03 -12.49
C ILE A 83 -12.24 -2.61 -12.41
N LYS A 84 -12.98 -2.33 -11.33
CA LYS A 84 -14.37 -2.82 -11.14
C LYS A 84 -15.35 -2.31 -12.20
N THR A 85 -15.03 -1.20 -12.86
CA THR A 85 -15.86 -0.61 -13.94
C THR A 85 -15.32 -0.91 -15.34
N GLY A 86 -14.26 -1.74 -15.47
CA GLY A 86 -13.67 -2.12 -16.76
C GLY A 86 -12.92 -1.00 -17.49
N ARG A 87 -12.58 0.10 -16.80
CA ARG A 87 -11.90 1.27 -17.36
C ARG A 87 -10.37 1.16 -17.39
N THR A 88 -9.81 0.20 -16.67
CA THR A 88 -8.36 -0.09 -16.69
C THR A 88 -8.11 -1.57 -16.41
N LYS A 89 -6.93 -2.06 -16.82
CA LYS A 89 -6.40 -3.36 -16.40
C LYS A 89 -5.64 -3.22 -15.09
N ALA A 90 -5.77 -4.17 -14.18
CA ALA A 90 -5.10 -4.13 -12.88
C ALA A 90 -3.57 -4.14 -13.01
N GLU A 91 -3.04 -4.90 -13.98
CA GLU A 91 -1.61 -4.98 -14.30
C GLU A 91 -0.97 -3.61 -14.49
N VAL A 92 -1.55 -2.80 -15.40
CA VAL A 92 -1.04 -1.46 -15.73
C VAL A 92 -1.12 -0.54 -14.53
N ALA A 93 -2.22 -0.61 -13.77
CA ALA A 93 -2.41 0.26 -12.62
C ALA A 93 -1.46 -0.06 -11.46
N ILE A 94 -1.16 -1.35 -11.24
CA ILE A 94 -0.18 -1.78 -10.24
C ILE A 94 1.25 -1.45 -10.69
N GLU A 95 1.59 -1.60 -11.97
CA GLU A 95 2.90 -1.17 -12.50
C GLU A 95 3.14 0.32 -12.25
N GLN A 96 2.16 1.17 -12.57
CA GLN A 96 2.25 2.61 -12.33
C GLN A 96 2.39 2.94 -10.83
N LEU A 97 1.67 2.22 -9.96
CA LEU A 97 1.81 2.37 -8.51
C LEU A 97 3.24 2.04 -8.05
N VAL A 98 3.79 0.89 -8.48
CA VAL A 98 5.13 0.46 -8.08
C VAL A 98 6.19 1.45 -8.56
N LEU A 99 6.09 1.94 -9.80
CA LEU A 99 6.98 2.96 -10.33
C LEU A 99 6.95 4.25 -9.50
N LYS A 100 5.75 4.71 -9.12
CA LYS A 100 5.58 5.89 -8.27
C LYS A 100 6.20 5.70 -6.88
N LEU A 101 6.10 4.50 -6.31
CA LEU A 101 6.68 4.18 -5.00
C LEU A 101 8.20 4.01 -5.04
N ALA A 102 8.77 3.60 -6.18
CA ALA A 102 10.21 3.49 -6.36
C ALA A 102 10.90 4.85 -6.64
N ALA A 103 10.14 5.82 -7.17
CA ALA A 103 10.63 7.15 -7.50
C ALA A 103 10.60 8.16 -6.34
N GLY A 104 10.08 7.78 -5.16
CA GLY A 104 9.99 8.62 -3.96
C GLY A 104 10.77 8.06 -2.78
#